data_AF-A0A852R9A0-F1
#
_entry.id   AF-A0A852R9A0-F1
#
_cell.length_a   1.000
_cell.length_b   1.000
_cell.length_c   1.000
_cell.angle_alpha   90.00
_cell.angle_beta   90.00
_cell.angle_gamma   90.00
#
_symmetry.space_group_name_H-M   'P 1'
#
loop_
_entity.id
_entity.type
_entity.pdbx_description
1 polymer ?
#
loop_
_entity_poly.entity_id
_entity_poly.type
_entity_poly.pdbx_seq_one_letter_code
_entity_poly.pdbx_strand_id
1 'polypeptide(L)'
;MTVHLDDTVPGTIAVVATTGNRFTVELTPTPGVTVQAAGVALIGNSCCGAAMERDPATGRYRVTVDLDSRPAGSHYLTSLVARDTPGAAGPYGYYWTAPVKVTVSH
;
A
#
# COMPACT_ATOMS: atom_id res chain seq x y z
N MET A 1 -10.74 -19.39 18.37
CA MET A 1 -9.63 -19.46 17.40
C MET A 1 -9.17 -18.04 17.15
N THR A 2 -8.06 -17.65 17.75
CA THR A 2 -7.50 -16.30 17.60
C THR A 2 -6.64 -16.32 16.35
N VAL A 3 -7.06 -15.62 15.30
CA VAL A 3 -6.22 -15.43 14.11
C VAL A 3 -5.12 -14.47 14.51
N HIS A 4 -3.89 -14.96 14.63
CA HIS A 4 -2.72 -14.11 14.80
C HIS A 4 -2.32 -13.64 13.40
N LEU A 5 -2.63 -12.37 13.09
CA LEU A 5 -2.03 -11.69 11.94
C LEU A 5 -0.55 -11.52 12.27
N ASP A 6 0.33 -11.78 11.30
CA ASP A 6 1.77 -11.58 11.48
C ASP A 6 2.04 -10.09 11.78
N ASP A 7 2.35 -9.79 13.04
CA ASP A 7 2.64 -8.43 13.55
C ASP A 7 3.89 -7.81 12.88
N THR A 8 4.61 -8.55 12.04
CA THR A 8 5.69 -8.02 11.21
C THR A 8 5.20 -7.27 9.98
N VAL A 9 3.95 -7.45 9.54
CA VAL A 9 3.39 -6.69 8.41
C VAL A 9 2.90 -5.32 8.92
N PRO A 10 3.49 -4.19 8.49
CA PRO A 10 3.18 -2.88 9.09
C PRO A 10 1.83 -2.29 8.73
N GLY A 11 1.10 -2.91 7.80
CA GLY A 11 -0.25 -2.50 7.43
C GLY A 11 -0.81 -3.31 6.28
N THR A 12 -2.08 -3.11 6.01
CA THR A 12 -2.81 -3.77 4.91
C THR A 12 -3.28 -2.72 3.91
N ILE A 13 -3.26 -3.06 2.62
CA ILE A 13 -3.82 -2.19 1.58
C ILE A 13 -5.17 -2.70 1.09
N ALA A 14 -6.02 -1.78 0.68
CA ALA A 14 -7.28 -2.05 0.00
C ALA A 14 -7.57 -0.97 -1.04
N VAL A 15 -8.34 -1.32 -2.07
CA VAL A 15 -8.95 -0.33 -2.97
C VAL A 15 -10.25 0.15 -2.33
N VAL A 16 -10.33 1.44 -2.03
CA VAL A 16 -11.48 2.04 -1.33
C VAL A 16 -12.40 2.86 -2.24
N ALA A 17 -11.92 3.23 -3.43
CA ALA A 17 -12.74 3.86 -4.46
C ALA A 17 -12.16 3.58 -5.85
N THR A 18 -13.04 3.58 -6.85
CA THR A 18 -12.67 3.41 -8.27
C THR A 18 -13.48 4.34 -9.16
N THR A 19 -12.81 4.97 -10.12
CA THR A 19 -13.42 5.78 -11.17
C THR A 19 -12.72 5.47 -12.50
N GLY A 20 -13.32 4.62 -13.34
CA GLY A 20 -12.61 4.07 -14.50
C GLY A 20 -11.39 3.25 -14.07
N ASN A 21 -10.23 3.46 -14.70
CA ASN A 21 -8.97 2.82 -14.30
C ASN A 21 -8.18 3.65 -13.27
N ARG A 22 -8.83 4.57 -12.56
CA ARG A 22 -8.27 5.26 -11.39
C ARG A 22 -8.70 4.55 -10.11
N PHE A 23 -7.73 4.05 -9.36
CA PHE A 23 -7.93 3.29 -8.14
C PHE A 23 -7.42 4.08 -6.95
N THR A 24 -8.29 4.44 -6.02
CA THR A 24 -7.87 4.99 -4.73
C THR A 24 -7.53 3.83 -3.81
N VAL A 25 -6.25 3.73 -3.47
CA VAL A 25 -5.70 2.73 -2.57
C VAL A 25 -5.51 3.35 -1.20
N GLU A 26 -5.94 2.63 -0.17
CA GLU A 26 -5.74 2.99 1.22
C GLU A 26 -4.85 1.95 1.89
N LEU A 27 -3.82 2.40 2.61
CA LEU A 27 -3.09 1.60 3.58
C LEU A 27 -3.64 1.88 4.98
N THR A 28 -4.00 0.82 5.68
CA THR A 28 -4.33 0.84 7.11
C THR A 28 -3.13 0.30 7.89
N PRO A 29 -2.43 1.13 8.68
CA PRO A 29 -1.37 0.65 9.56
C PRO A 29 -1.86 -0.36 10.58
N THR A 30 -1.02 -1.35 10.90
CA THR A 30 -1.27 -2.27 12.01
C THR A 30 -1.29 -1.50 13.33
N PRO A 31 -2.27 -1.74 14.24
CA PRO A 31 -2.33 -1.04 15.52
C PRO A 31 -1.01 -1.15 16.30
N GLY A 32 -0.53 -0.02 16.83
CA GLY A 32 0.74 0.04 17.58
C GLY A 32 2.00 0.11 16.71
N VAL A 33 1.89 0.01 15.38
CA VAL A 33 3.02 0.21 14.46
C VAL A 33 3.08 1.66 14.00
N THR A 34 4.22 2.31 14.24
CA THR A 34 4.52 3.63 13.68
C THR A 34 4.99 3.48 12.23
N VAL A 35 4.14 3.90 11.30
CA VAL A 35 4.50 4.04 9.88
C VAL A 35 5.06 5.44 9.65
N GLN A 36 6.21 5.51 8.99
CA GLN A 36 6.93 6.76 8.71
C GLN A 36 6.65 7.25 7.29
N ALA A 37 6.58 6.32 6.34
CA ALA A 37 6.21 6.60 4.97
C ALA A 37 5.57 5.36 4.35
N ALA A 38 4.70 5.59 3.36
CA ALA A 38 4.14 4.54 2.53
C ALA A 38 4.12 4.98 1.08
N GLY A 39 4.34 4.05 0.17
CA GLY A 39 4.14 4.22 -1.26
C GLY A 39 3.41 3.01 -1.83
N VAL A 40 2.61 3.21 -2.88
CA VAL A 40 2.01 2.12 -3.65
C VAL A 40 2.85 1.86 -4.89
N ALA A 41 2.92 0.61 -5.33
CA ALA A 41 3.57 0.19 -6.55
C ALA A 41 2.75 -0.88 -7.27
N LEU A 42 2.93 -0.97 -8.59
CA LEU A 42 2.42 -2.05 -9.42
C LEU A 42 3.45 -3.19 -9.44
N ILE A 43 3.04 -4.42 -9.12
CA ILE A 43 3.94 -5.58 -9.16
C ILE A 43 4.42 -5.83 -10.59
N GLY A 44 5.71 -6.13 -10.74
CA GLY A 44 6.34 -6.39 -12.03
C GLY A 44 6.64 -5.14 -12.84
N ASN A 45 6.49 -3.94 -12.25
CA ASN A 45 6.83 -2.68 -12.90
C ASN A 45 7.53 -1.71 -11.94
N SER A 46 8.56 -1.01 -12.43
CA SER A 46 9.22 0.08 -11.69
C SER A 46 8.48 1.42 -11.81
N CYS A 47 7.55 1.56 -12.77
CA CYS A 47 6.71 2.74 -12.90
C CYS A 47 5.35 2.57 -12.21
N CYS A 48 4.69 3.70 -11.88
CA CYS A 48 3.52 3.81 -11.00
C CYS A 48 3.80 3.66 -9.49
N GLY A 49 5.05 3.86 -9.08
CA GLY A 49 5.37 4.15 -7.69
C GLY A 49 4.80 5.51 -7.29
N ALA A 50 3.81 5.56 -6.40
CA ALA A 50 3.23 6.80 -5.92
C ALA A 50 3.30 6.85 -4.39
N ALA A 51 3.82 7.97 -3.86
CA ALA A 51 3.82 8.21 -2.42
C ALA A 51 2.37 8.31 -1.93
N MET A 52 2.09 7.68 -0.80
CA MET A 52 0.79 7.80 -0.14
C MET A 52 0.81 8.96 0.85
N GLU A 53 -0.28 9.71 0.89
CA GLU A 53 -0.47 10.82 1.83
C GLU A 53 -1.15 10.30 3.09
N ARG A 54 -0.65 10.72 4.26
CA ARG A 54 -1.23 10.35 5.55
C ARG A 54 -2.41 11.27 5.87
N ASP A 55 -3.57 10.68 6.13
CA ASP A 55 -4.72 11.36 6.73
C ASP A 55 -4.45 11.51 8.24
N PRO A 56 -4.29 12.75 8.77
CA PRO A 56 -3.98 12.96 10.17
C PRO A 56 -5.13 12.56 11.10
N ALA A 57 -6.38 12.57 10.63
CA ALA A 57 -7.55 12.26 11.46
C ALA A 57 -7.70 10.75 11.67
N THR A 58 -7.38 9.94 10.67
CA THR A 58 -7.56 8.48 10.72
C THR A 58 -6.25 7.71 10.85
N GLY A 59 -5.10 8.35 10.62
CA GLY A 59 -3.80 7.72 10.57
C GLY A 59 -3.58 6.79 9.37
N ARG A 60 -4.54 6.74 8.44
CA ARG A 60 -4.46 5.93 7.22
C ARG A 60 -3.70 6.68 6.13
N TYR A 61 -3.15 5.94 5.17
CA TYR A 61 -2.47 6.53 4.03
C TYR A 61 -3.28 6.29 2.77
N ARG A 62 -3.36 7.27 1.87
CA ARG A 62 -4.12 7.15 0.62
C ARG A 62 -3.35 7.68 -0.57
N VAL A 63 -3.63 7.10 -1.73
CA VAL A 63 -3.19 7.59 -3.03
C VAL A 63 -4.14 7.12 -4.12
N THR A 64 -4.29 7.92 -5.17
CA THR A 64 -4.99 7.49 -6.39
C THR A 64 -3.97 7.12 -7.45
N VAL A 65 -4.07 5.88 -7.95
CA VAL A 65 -3.24 5.36 -9.03
C VAL A 65 -4.06 5.35 -10.32
N ASP A 66 -3.56 6.02 -11.35
CA ASP A 66 -4.14 5.98 -12.69
C ASP A 66 -3.45 4.88 -13.51
N LEU A 67 -4.24 3.92 -13.98
CA LEU A 67 -3.79 2.81 -14.79
C LEU A 67 -4.37 2.85 -16.22
N ASP A 68 -4.89 3.98 -16.71
CA ASP A 68 -5.43 4.10 -18.08
C ASP A 68 -4.38 3.78 -19.16
N SER A 69 -3.10 4.01 -18.90
CA SER A 69 -2.03 3.64 -19.86
C SER A 69 -1.69 2.14 -19.86
N ARG A 70 -2.35 1.33 -19.03
CA ARG A 70 -2.05 -0.10 -18.89
C ARG A 70 -2.88 -0.95 -19.85
N PRO A 71 -2.34 -2.09 -20.33
CA PRO A 71 -3.15 -3.08 -21.02
C PRO A 71 -4.34 -3.52 -20.17
N ALA A 72 -5.48 -3.75 -20.82
CA ALA A 72 -6.64 -4.36 -20.17
C ALA A 72 -6.25 -5.71 -19.56
N GLY A 73 -6.80 -6.02 -18.40
CA GLY A 73 -6.52 -7.27 -17.69
C GLY A 73 -6.30 -7.09 -16.19
N SER A 74 -5.80 -8.16 -15.57
CA SER A 74 -5.55 -8.20 -14.13
C SER A 74 -4.17 -7.69 -13.80
N HIS A 75 -4.10 -6.78 -12.82
CA HIS A 75 -2.86 -6.24 -12.28
C HIS A 75 -2.86 -6.35 -10.76
N TYR A 76 -1.70 -6.22 -10.14
CA TYR A 76 -1.56 -6.31 -8.69
C TYR A 76 -0.84 -5.07 -8.15
N LEU A 77 -1.48 -4.40 -7.20
CA LEU A 77 -0.91 -3.30 -6.45
C LEU A 77 -0.38 -3.82 -5.11
N THR A 78 0.76 -3.33 -4.66
CA THR A 78 1.34 -3.57 -3.33
C THR A 78 1.80 -2.23 -2.75
N SER A 79 2.07 -2.17 -1.44
CA SER A 79 2.66 -0.99 -0.82
C SER A 79 4.00 -1.30 -0.19
N LEU A 80 4.97 -0.41 -0.41
CA LEU A 80 6.20 -0.34 0.35
C LEU A 80 5.97 0.57 1.55
N VAL A 81 6.21 0.04 2.75
CA VAL A 81 6.00 0.74 4.01
C VAL A 81 7.33 0.85 4.74
N ALA A 82 7.70 2.07 5.11
CA ALA A 82 8.79 2.35 6.02
C ALA A 82 8.23 2.47 7.44
N ARG A 83 8.77 1.68 8.37
CA ARG A 83 8.35 1.69 9.78
C ARG A 83 9.55 1.77 10.71
N ASP A 84 9.31 2.20 11.94
CA ASP A 84 10.33 2.13 12.99
C ASP A 84 10.62 0.66 13.33
N THR A 85 11.90 0.29 13.33
CA THR A 85 12.35 -1.03 13.73
C THR A 85 13.36 -0.87 14.87
N PRO A 86 12.91 -0.95 16.14
CA PRO A 86 13.82 -0.84 17.29
C PRO A 86 14.97 -1.85 17.18
N GLY A 87 16.21 -1.37 17.25
CA GLY A 87 17.42 -2.19 17.16
C GLY A 87 17.93 -2.46 15.73
N ALA A 88 17.32 -1.88 14.69
CA ALA A 88 17.86 -1.94 13.33
C ALA A 88 19.07 -0.99 13.16
N ALA A 89 19.96 -1.32 12.22
CA ALA A 89 21.14 -0.51 11.90
C ALA A 89 20.81 0.82 11.19
N GLY A 90 19.57 0.99 10.69
CA GLY A 90 19.05 2.24 10.15
C GLY A 90 17.80 2.68 10.92
N PRO A 91 17.35 3.95 10.76
CA PRO A 91 16.21 4.47 11.51
C PRO A 91 14.90 3.72 11.20
N TYR A 92 14.80 3.07 10.03
CA TYR A 92 13.58 2.42 9.54
C TYR A 92 13.86 1.07 8.90
N GLY A 93 12.87 0.17 8.95
CA GLY A 93 12.79 -1.04 8.12
C GLY A 93 11.75 -0.88 7.00
N TYR A 94 12.01 -1.53 5.85
CA TYR A 94 11.13 -1.51 4.68
C TYR A 94 10.41 -2.84 4.50
N TYR A 95 9.10 -2.79 4.29
CA TYR A 95 8.25 -3.97 4.18
C TYR A 95 7.26 -3.82 3.03
N TRP A 96 7.01 -4.90 2.31
CA TRP A 96 5.97 -4.96 1.29
C TRP A 96 4.69 -5.55 1.88
N THR A 97 3.55 -4.94 1.57
CA THR A 97 2.24 -5.49 1.94
C THR A 97 1.84 -6.62 1.02
N ALA A 98 0.92 -7.47 1.49
CA ALA A 98 0.20 -8.38 0.61
C ALA A 98 -0.44 -7.60 -0.56
N PRO A 99 -0.39 -8.11 -1.80
CA PRO A 99 -0.93 -7.41 -2.94
C PRO A 99 -2.45 -7.45 -3.02
N VAL A 100 -3.02 -6.44 -3.65
CA VAL A 100 -4.44 -6.39 -4.05
C VAL A 100 -4.56 -6.46 -5.56
N LYS A 101 -5.47 -7.31 -6.03
CA LYS A 101 -5.77 -7.44 -7.45
C LYS A 101 -6.68 -6.30 -7.90
N VAL A 102 -6.36 -5.69 -9.03
CA VAL A 102 -7.20 -4.71 -9.73
C VAL A 102 -7.41 -5.14 -11.18
N THR A 103 -8.46 -4.63 -11.82
CA THR A 103 -8.78 -4.93 -13.21
C THR A 103 -8.84 -3.64 -13.99
N VAL A 104 -8.00 -3.55 -15.03
CA VAL A 104 -8.02 -2.46 -16.00
C VAL A 104 -8.95 -2.85 -17.14
N SER A 105 -9.88 -1.97 -17.49
CA SER A 105 -10.86 -2.13 -18.57
C SER A 105 -10.78 -0.96 -19.55
N HIS A 106 -10.82 -1.28 -20.85
CA HIS A 106 -10.91 -0.33 -21.97
C HIS A 106 -12.17 -0.59 -22.78
#